data_AF-A0A134A9V7-F1
#
_entry.id   AF-A0A134A9V7-F1
#
_cell.length_a   1.000
_cell.length_b   1.000
_cell.length_c   1.000
_cell.angle_alpha   90.00
_cell.angle_beta   90.00
_cell.angle_gamma   90.00
#
_symmetry.space_group_name_H-M   'P 1'
#
loop_
_entity.id
_entity.type
_entity.pdbx_description
1 polymer ?
#
loop_
_entity_poly.entity_id
_entity_poly.type
_entity_poly.pdbx_seq_one_letter_code
_entity_poly.pdbx_strand_id
1 'polypeptide(L)' 'MKSFTQIGREENTSISTVMRIFHDIEVPHKELDYETVYLDEFRLTNSSD' A
#
# COMPACT_ATOMS: atom_id res chain seq x y z
N MET A 1 3.04 -11.12 -0.18
CA MET A 1 1.63 -10.67 -0.18
C MET A 1 0.76 -11.84 -0.63
N LYS A 2 -0.34 -12.14 0.06
CA LYS A 2 -1.33 -13.13 -0.42
C LYS A 2 -2.26 -12.48 -1.45
N SER A 3 -2.80 -13.26 -2.39
CA SER A 3 -3.79 -12.76 -3.35
C SER A 3 -5.19 -12.67 -2.72
N PHE A 4 -6.06 -11.81 -3.25
CA PHE A 4 -7.44 -11.70 -2.77
C PHE A 4 -8.22 -13.02 -2.87
N THR A 5 -7.92 -13.86 -3.86
CA THR A 5 -8.49 -15.20 -3.98
C THR A 5 -8.02 -16.13 -2.85
N GLN A 6 -6.75 -16.04 -2.45
CA GLN A 6 -6.22 -16.82 -1.33
C GLN A 6 -6.87 -16.39 -0.02
N ILE A 7 -6.99 -15.09 0.20
CA ILE A 7 -7.66 -14.52 1.39
C ILE A 7 -9.13 -14.96 1.42
N GLY A 8 -9.85 -14.87 0.29
CA GLY A 8 -11.23 -15.33 0.20
C GLY A 8 -11.39 -16.82 0.57
N ARG A 9 -10.47 -17.68 0.11
CA ARG A 9 -10.50 -19.11 0.46
C ARG A 9 -10.16 -19.38 1.93
N GLU A 10 -9.17 -18.70 2.50
CA GLU A 10 -8.76 -18.86 3.90
C GLU A 10 -9.86 -18.39 4.86
N GLU A 11 -10.49 -17.25 4.56
CA GLU A 11 -11.54 -16.64 5.38
C GLU A 11 -12.95 -17.17 5.05
N ASN A 12 -13.06 -18.21 4.22
CA ASN A 12 -14.31 -18.80 3.74
C ASN A 12 -15.33 -17.73 3.25
N THR A 13 -14.84 -16.74 2.51
CA THR A 13 -15.61 -15.60 2.02
C THR A 13 -15.43 -15.40 0.52
N SER A 14 -16.35 -14.68 -0.11
CA SER A 14 -16.26 -14.40 -1.54
C SER A 14 -15.16 -13.38 -1.84
N ILE A 15 -14.53 -13.53 -3.01
CA ILE A 15 -13.57 -12.53 -3.49
C ILE A 15 -14.19 -11.14 -3.63
N SER A 16 -15.49 -11.06 -3.96
CA SER A 16 -16.24 -9.80 -4.01
C SER A 16 -16.33 -9.11 -2.65
N THR A 17 -16.45 -9.88 -1.57
CA THR A 17 -16.48 -9.35 -0.20
C THR A 17 -15.12 -8.81 0.20
N VAL A 18 -14.05 -9.53 -0.13
CA VAL A 18 -12.66 -9.07 0.07
C VAL A 18 -12.45 -7.75 -0.67
N MET A 19 -12.75 -7.72 -1.97
CA MET A 19 -12.60 -6.51 -2.79
C MET A 19 -13.36 -5.31 -2.24
N ARG A 20 -14.59 -5.52 -1.75
CA ARG A 20 -15.40 -4.44 -1.14
C ARG A 20 -14.71 -3.87 0.09
N ILE A 21 -14.26 -4.72 1.02
CA ILE A 21 -13.55 -4.27 2.22
C ILE A 21 -12.32 -3.46 1.85
N PHE A 22 -11.54 -3.92 0.88
CA PHE A 22 -10.33 -3.20 0.43
C PHE A 22 -10.63 -1.86 -0.23
N HIS A 23 -11.76 -1.73 -0.96
CA HIS A 23 -12.20 -0.44 -1.51
C HIS A 23 -12.72 0.51 -0.44
N ASP A 24 -13.36 -0.01 0.60
CA ASP A 24 -13.89 0.77 1.72
C ASP A 24 -12.79 1.26 2.67
N ILE A 25 -11.57 0.71 2.57
CA ILE A 25 -10.41 1.25 3.28
C ILE A 25 -10.00 2.55 2.57
N GLU A 26 -10.50 3.66 3.10
CA GLU A 26 -10.01 4.98 2.77
C GLU A 26 -8.55 5.07 3.23
N VAL A 27 -7.61 4.93 2.28
CA VAL A 27 -6.21 5.20 2.56
C VAL A 27 -6.13 6.70 2.82
N PRO A 28 -5.71 7.16 4.02
CA PRO A 28 -5.52 8.58 4.24
C PRO A 28 -4.54 9.05 3.16
N HIS A 29 -5.04 9.90 2.26
CA HIS A 29 -4.21 10.63 1.32
C HIS A 29 -3.35 11.57 2.16
N LYS A 30 -2.22 11.06 2.65
CA LYS A 30 -1.10 11.95 2.92
C LYS A 30 -0.77 12.55 1.57
N GLU A 31 -1.00 13.85 1.43
CA GLU A 31 -0.29 14.62 0.42
C GLU A 31 1.17 14.20 0.59
N LEU A 32 1.71 13.54 -0.44
CA LEU A 32 3.13 13.29 -0.49
C LEU A 32 3.73 14.69 -0.47
N ASP A 33 4.33 15.07 0.66
CA ASP A 33 5.14 16.26 0.70
C ASP A 33 6.33 15.98 -0.22
N TYR A 34 6.17 16.37 -1.48
CA TYR A 34 7.12 16.10 -2.53
C TYR A 34 8.48 16.69 -2.16
N GLU A 35 8.55 17.76 -1.37
CA GLU A 35 9.82 18.29 -0.85
C GLU A 35 10.54 17.27 0.05
N THR A 36 9.80 16.58 0.91
CA THR A 36 10.36 15.55 1.80
C THR A 36 10.77 14.29 1.04
N VAL A 37 10.01 13.88 0.02
CA VAL A 37 10.35 12.70 -0.81
C VAL A 37 11.62 12.92 -1.64
N TYR A 38 11.79 14.11 -2.23
CA TYR A 38 13.01 14.46 -2.97
C TYR A 38 14.27 14.46 -2.09
N LEU A 39 14.14 14.84 -0.81
CA LEU A 39 15.27 14.87 0.12
C LEU A 39 15.77 13.47 0.51
N ASP A 40 14.88 12.49 0.66
CA ASP A 40 15.25 11.12 1.00
C ASP A 40 15.91 10.39 -0.18
N GLU A 41 15.43 10.60 -1.42
CA GLU A 41 16.05 10.04 -2.62
C GLU A 41 17.45 10.62 -2.89
N PHE A 42 17.65 11.91 -2.60
CA PHE A 42 18.96 12.55 -2.75
C PHE A 42 19.96 12.11 -1.66
N ARG A 43 19.49 11.85 -0.43
CA ARG A 43 20.37 11.36 0.64
C ARG A 43 20.83 9.93 0.41
N LEU A 44 19.95 9.04 -0.02
CA LEU A 44 20.28 7.64 -0.30
C LEU A 44 21.24 7.47 -1.49
N THR A 45 21.24 8.41 -2.44
CA THR A 45 22.15 8.40 -3.59
C THR A 45 23.51 9.03 -3.30
N ASN A 46 23.61 9.92 -2.31
CA ASN A 46 24.86 10.63 -1.97
C ASN A 46 25.48 10.18 -0.63
N SER A 47 24.86 9.26 0.12
CA SER A 47 25.44 8.68 1.34
C SER A 47 26.23 7.38 1.07
N SER A 48 26.73 7.19 -0.14
CA SER A 48 27.70 6.14 -0.46
C SER A 48 29.11 6.71 -0.29
N ASP A 49 29.51 6.94 0.96
CA ASP A 49 30.91 7.09 1.39
C ASP A 49 31.21 6.01 2.43
#